data_AF-C0DA72-F1
#
_entry.id   AF-C0DA72-F1
#
_cell.length_a   1.000
_cell.length_b   1.000
_cell.length_c   1.000
_cell.angle_alpha   90.00
_cell.angle_beta   90.00
_cell.angle_gamma   90.00
#
_symmetry.space_group_name_H-M   'P 1'
#
loop_
_entity.id
_entity.type
_entity.pdbx_description
1 polymer ?
#
loop_
_entity_poly.entity_id
_entity_poly.type
_entity_poly.pdbx_seq_one_letter_code
_entity_poly.pdbx_strand_id
1 'polypeptide(L)' 'MIPVKELFNAVEAAREIGCTAQKVRERMKRKLWDLGEVIPKEALGNGEKNEYNIFRYKLERFLGHPVTGRWKGGDPSA' A
#
# COMPACT_ATOMS: atom_id res chain seq x y z
N MET A 1 9.33 17.59 -14.06
CA MET A 1 8.95 16.16 -13.97
C MET A 1 8.70 15.86 -12.51
N ILE A 2 7.46 15.64 -12.10
CA ILE A 2 7.12 15.33 -10.69
C ILE A 2 7.53 13.86 -10.46
N PRO A 3 8.27 13.52 -9.39
CA PRO A 3 8.63 12.15 -9.11
C PRO A 3 7.35 11.32 -8.88
N VAL A 4 7.19 10.26 -9.68
CA VAL A 4 6.07 9.34 -9.54
C VAL A 4 6.35 8.47 -8.32
N LYS A 5 5.40 8.42 -7.39
CA LYS A 5 5.53 7.56 -6.21
C LYS A 5 5.30 6.11 -6.63
N GLU A 6 6.37 5.30 -6.50
CA GLU A 6 6.40 3.90 -6.91
C GLU A 6 5.98 2.92 -5.80
N LEU A 7 6.05 3.35 -4.54
CA LEU A 7 5.70 2.56 -3.36
C LEU A 7 4.58 3.23 -2.58
N PHE A 8 3.55 2.46 -2.26
CA PHE A 8 2.40 2.85 -1.45
C PHE A 8 2.41 2.04 -0.16
N ASN A 9 1.93 2.64 0.92
CA ASN A 9 1.57 1.88 2.12
C ASN A 9 0.10 1.40 2.04
N ALA A 10 -0.30 0.56 3.00
CA ALA A 10 -1.65 -0.01 3.02
C ALA A 10 -2.79 1.04 3.11
N VAL A 11 -2.56 2.20 3.73
CA VAL A 11 -3.58 3.27 3.82
C VAL A 11 -3.76 3.94 2.47
N GLU A 12 -2.65 4.20 1.79
CA GLU A 12 -2.64 4.88 0.50
C GLU A 12 -3.26 3.98 -0.58
N ALA A 13 -2.86 2.71 -0.62
CA ALA A 13 -3.49 1.74 -1.53
C ALA A 13 -4.98 1.54 -1.23
N ALA A 14 -5.38 1.59 0.05
CA ALA A 14 -6.79 1.47 0.42
C ALA A 14 -7.64 2.62 -0.13
N ARG A 15 -7.09 3.84 -0.20
CA ARG A 15 -7.76 5.01 -0.81
C ARG A 15 -7.96 4.81 -2.31
N GLU A 16 -6.95 4.32 -3.01
CA GLU A 16 -7.05 4.03 -4.45
C GLU A 16 -8.03 2.88 -4.75
N ILE A 17 -8.07 1.85 -3.89
CA ILE A 17 -8.99 0.70 -4.02
C ILE A 17 -10.42 1.04 -3.58
N GLY A 18 -10.61 2.08 -2.76
CA GLY A 18 -11.90 2.41 -2.17
C GLY A 18 -12.32 1.46 -1.03
N CYS A 19 -11.37 1.06 -0.18
CA CYS A 19 -11.66 0.20 0.98
C CYS A 19 -10.89 0.62 2.24
N THR A 20 -10.97 -0.17 3.32
CA THR A 20 -10.23 0.10 4.55
C THR A 20 -8.80 -0.45 4.50
N ALA A 21 -7.86 0.23 5.14
CA ALA A 21 -6.47 -0.24 5.23
C ALA A 21 -6.35 -1.63 5.88
N GLN A 22 -7.21 -1.95 6.85
CA GLN A 22 -7.26 -3.29 7.45
C GLN A 22 -7.59 -4.37 6.41
N LYS A 23 -8.55 -4.11 5.51
CA LYS A 23 -8.90 -5.06 4.44
C LYS A 23 -7.71 -5.31 3.52
N VAL A 24 -6.97 -4.26 3.12
CA VAL A 24 -5.74 -4.39 2.32
C VAL A 24 -4.73 -5.29 3.05
N ARG A 25 -4.44 -4.98 4.33
CA ARG A 25 -3.48 -5.74 5.14
C ARG A 25 -3.86 -7.21 5.25
N GLU A 26 -5.12 -7.52 5.57
CA GLU A 26 -5.59 -8.90 5.72
C GLU A 26 -5.55 -9.67 4.40
N ARG A 27 -5.93 -9.03 3.28
CA ARG A 27 -5.91 -9.68 1.96
C ARG A 27 -4.48 -9.94 1.49
N MET A 28 -3.54 -9.02 1.73
CA MET A 28 -2.12 -9.24 1.44
C MET A 28 -1.52 -10.32 2.34
N LYS A 29 -1.76 -10.29 3.66
CA LYS A 29 -1.29 -11.33 4.59
C LYS A 29 -1.76 -12.73 4.19
N ARG A 30 -3.01 -12.85 3.74
CA ARG A 30 -3.61 -14.10 3.28
C ARG A 30 -3.22 -14.46 1.84
N LYS A 31 -2.34 -13.68 1.20
CA LYS A 31 -1.92 -13.83 -0.20
C LYS A 31 -3.09 -13.86 -1.20
N LEU A 32 -4.21 -13.24 -0.84
CA LEU A 32 -5.39 -13.13 -1.71
C LEU A 32 -5.21 -12.00 -2.72
N TRP A 33 -4.46 -10.96 -2.35
CA TRP A 33 -4.12 -9.84 -3.23
C TRP A 33 -2.60 -9.75 -3.37
N ASP A 34 -2.11 -9.84 -4.62
CA ASP A 34 -0.70 -9.62 -4.95
C ASP A 34 -0.46 -8.15 -5.29
N LEU A 35 -0.31 -7.33 -4.24
CA LEU A 35 -0.04 -5.89 -4.37
C LEU A 35 1.43 -5.55 -4.13
N GLY A 36 2.21 -6.48 -3.58
CA GLY A 36 3.60 -6.24 -3.19
C GLY A 36 4.00 -7.09 -2.01
N GLU A 37 4.78 -6.52 -1.09
CA GLU A 37 5.45 -7.25 -0.02
C GLU A 37 4.88 -6.90 1.35
N VAL A 38 4.83 -7.92 2.22
CA VAL A 38 4.52 -7.75 3.64
C VAL A 38 5.79 -8.09 4.42
N ILE A 39 6.37 -7.07 5.05
CA ILE A 39 7.55 -7.26 5.91
C ILE A 39 7.03 -7.42 7.34
N PRO A 40 7.18 -8.61 7.94
CA PRO A 40 6.74 -8.84 9.31
C PRO A 40 7.57 -8.01 10.28
N LYS A 41 6.95 -7.53 11.36
CA LYS A 41 7.61 -6.67 12.35
C LYS A 41 8.88 -7.30 12.95
N GLU A 42 8.90 -8.63 13.06
CA GLU A 42 10.02 -9.42 13.56
C GLU A 42 11.26 -9.28 12.66
N ALA A 43 11.07 -9.04 11.36
CA ALA A 43 12.16 -8.83 10.40
C ALA A 43 12.68 -7.38 10.35
N LEU A 44 11.93 -6.43 10.92
CA LEU A 44 12.26 -5.00 10.89
C LEU A 44 13.19 -4.56 12.04
N GLY A 45 13.59 -5.48 12.92
CA GLY A 45 14.50 -5.22 14.03
C GLY A 45 13.89 -4.41 15.18
N ASN A 46 13.14 -3.34 14.88
CA ASN A 46 12.52 -2.39 15.81
C ASN A 46 11.09 -1.96 15.40
N GLY A 47 10.42 -2.71 14.52
CA GLY A 47 9.09 -2.35 14.03
C GLY A 47 7.99 -2.64 15.06
N GLU A 48 7.15 -1.66 15.40
CA GLU A 48 5.94 -1.92 16.21
C GLU A 48 4.85 -2.63 15.39
N LYS A 49 4.91 -2.52 14.05
CA LYS A 49 3.88 -2.98 13.11
C LYS A 49 4.54 -3.56 11.86
N ASN A 50 3.82 -4.46 11.18
CA ASN A 50 4.24 -4.95 9.88
C ASN A 50 4.26 -3.81 8.86
N GLU A 51 5.27 -3.80 8.00
CA GLU A 51 5.35 -2.88 6.86
C GLU A 51 4.74 -3.52 5.62
N TYR A 52 4.05 -2.69 4.82
CA TYR A 52 3.38 -3.12 3.59
C TYR A 52 3.87 -2.26 2.45
N ASN A 53 4.71 -2.85 1.60
CA ASN A 53 5.28 -2.22 0.44
C ASN A 53 4.45 -2.59 -0.78
N ILE A 54 3.54 -1.70 -1.16
CA ILE A 54 2.62 -1.90 -2.29
C ILE A 54 3.22 -1.22 -3.52
N PHE A 55 3.52 -1.99 -4.55
CA PHE A 55 4.11 -1.46 -5.76
C PHE A 55 3.04 -0.85 -6.64
N ARG A 56 3.32 0.36 -7.16
CA ARG A 56 2.44 1.09 -8.07
C ARG A 56 1.95 0.21 -9.22
N TYR A 57 2.86 -0.45 -9.94
CA TYR A 57 2.52 -1.27 -11.10
C TYR A 57 1.57 -2.45 -10.75
N LYS A 58 1.71 -3.04 -9.55
CA LYS A 58 0.80 -4.12 -9.09
C LYS A 58 -0.56 -3.56 -8.71
N LEU A 59 -0.58 -2.40 -8.06
CA LEU A 59 -1.81 -1.72 -7.70
C LEU A 59 -2.60 -1.27 -8.94
N GLU A 60 -1.94 -0.68 -9.92
CA GLU A 60 -2.55 -0.29 -11.20
C GLU A 60 -3.07 -1.50 -11.97
N ARG A 61 -2.32 -2.61 -11.99
CA ARG A 61 -2.78 -3.89 -12.57
C ARG A 61 -4.00 -4.44 -11.85
N PHE A 62 -4.05 -4.31 -10.52
CA PHE A 62 -5.19 -4.75 -9.71
C PHE A 62 -6.44 -3.89 -9.98
N LEU A 63 -6.27 -2.58 -10.18
CA LEU A 63 -7.37 -1.65 -10.46
C LEU A 63 -7.83 -1.66 -11.93
N GLY A 64 -6.96 -2.06 -12.85
CA GLY A 64 -7.22 -2.00 -14.29
C GLY A 64 -7.09 -0.59 -14.89
N HIS A 65 -6.61 0.38 -14.12
CA HIS A 65 -6.34 1.75 -14.56
C HIS A 65 -5.16 2.36 -13.80
N PRO A 66 -4.54 3.43 -14.34
CA PRO A 66 -3.47 4.15 -13.64
C PRO A 66 -3.96 4.74 -12.32
N VAL A 67 -3.11 4.74 -11.28
CA VAL A 67 -3.41 5.42 -10.02
C VAL A 67 -3.24 6.92 -10.25
N THR A 68 -4.27 7.68 -9.90
CA THR A 68 -4.36 9.10 -10.31
C THR A 68 -3.37 10.00 -9.58
N GLY A 69 -2.69 9.47 -8.55
CA GLY A 69 -1.54 10.12 -7.93
C GLY A 69 -1.83 11.51 -7.35
N ARG A 70 -3.11 11.84 -7.11
CA ARG A 70 -3.49 13.10 -6.45
C ARG A 70 -3.20 12.95 -4.95
N TRP A 71 -1.92 12.94 -4.63
CA TRP A 71 -1.37 13.09 -3.29
C TRP A 71 -1.71 14.50 -2.78
N LYS A 72 -2.91 14.68 -2.24
CA LYS A 72 -3.17 15.76 -1.29
C LYS A 72 -2.56 15.29 0.03
N GLY A 73 -1.27 15.59 0.23
CA GLY A 73 -0.54 15.24 1.45
C GLY A 73 -1.37 15.58 2.68
N GLY A 74 -1.75 14.56 3.43
CA GLY A 74 -2.45 14.65 4.70
C GLY A 74 -1.80 13.61 5.61
N ASP A 75 -1.37 14.09 6.77
CA ASP A 75 -0.39 13.49 7.69
C ASP A 75 -0.37 11.95 7.73
N PRO A 76 0.82 11.31 7.68
CA PRO A 76 0.97 9.86 7.86
C PRO A 76 0.64 9.35 9.27
N SER A 77 0.14 10.23 10.16
CA SER A 77 -0.18 9.94 11.57
C SER A 77 -1.64 10.13 11.97
N ALA A 78 -2.59 10.26 11.02
CA ALA A 78 -4.02 10.30 11.32
C ALA A 78 -4.69 8.91 11.32
#